data_AF-A0A0P0XXB9-F1
#
_entry.id   AF-A0A0P0XXB9-F1
#
_cell.length_a   1.000
_cell.length_b   1.000
_cell.length_c   1.000
_cell.angle_alpha   90.00
_cell.angle_beta   90.00
_cell.angle_gamma   90.00
#
_symmetry.space_group_name_H-M   'P 1'
#
loop_
_entity.id
_entity.type
_entity.pdbx_description
1 polymer ?
#
loop_
_entity_poly.entity_id
_entity_poly.type
_entity_poly.pdbx_seq_one_letter_code
_entity_poly.pdbx_strand_id
1 'polypeptide(L)'
;MVSAAAQAGVVAACVVLFVPMGLAGWHLSRNKVLFFSGALFVSLAVGVHLSPYLPSLPHLLLAASFHPHPISSSSSSSAASSSCVPLLHRVSWADAGGESGVGRAWAWPPSLASTCGLARLSRDDASLLLNGSWVMVAGDSQARLLVLALLRLLLDPAAAAAAEPELFRRHSDYRATVPARGISVDFVWAPFESNLTRLLHEDLRLAPRTPDVLVLGSGLWHMLHVTDAARYGDALASVVDAAKSLRSPLPVPPPHMFWLGLPLLVNHMLNTDAKKVHMNDTILQAYDLEVEQRGLLQRDGGPFLLLDVGKLSRGCGQQCTADGMHYDGDVYDAVLHIMLNALVIESQQRI
;
A
#
# COMPACT_ATOMS: atom_id res chain seq x y z
N MET A 1 -51.43 14.62 -50.26
CA MET A 1 -51.90 15.13 -48.95
C MET A 1 -51.85 13.97 -47.97
N VAL A 2 -50.87 13.97 -47.06
CA VAL A 2 -50.81 12.96 -45.99
C VAL A 2 -51.94 13.30 -45.01
N SER A 3 -52.86 12.37 -44.76
CA SER A 3 -54.02 12.57 -43.88
C SER A 3 -53.55 13.03 -42.49
N ALA A 4 -54.23 14.03 -41.91
CA ALA A 4 -53.96 14.53 -40.56
C ALA A 4 -53.95 13.40 -39.50
N ALA A 5 -54.69 12.32 -39.74
CA ALA A 5 -54.69 11.13 -38.88
C ALA A 5 -53.35 10.36 -38.92
N ALA A 6 -52.68 10.31 -40.07
CA ALA A 6 -51.38 9.67 -40.20
C ALA A 6 -50.27 10.49 -39.52
N GLN A 7 -50.34 11.82 -39.59
CA GLN A 7 -49.42 12.68 -38.85
C GLN A 7 -49.64 12.58 -37.33
N ALA A 8 -50.89 12.54 -36.87
CA ALA A 8 -51.22 12.33 -35.46
C ALA A 8 -50.73 10.96 -34.95
N GLY A 9 -50.87 9.91 -35.76
CA GLY A 9 -50.39 8.57 -35.44
C GLY A 9 -48.86 8.50 -35.28
N VAL A 10 -48.10 9.17 -36.15
CA VAL A 10 -46.63 9.23 -36.05
C VAL A 10 -46.19 9.99 -34.81
N VAL A 11 -46.84 11.12 -34.48
CA VAL A 11 -46.53 11.88 -33.28
C VAL A 11 -46.83 11.07 -32.01
N ALA A 12 -47.97 10.39 -31.96
CA ALA A 12 -48.33 9.52 -30.83
C ALA A 12 -47.32 8.37 -30.67
N ALA A 13 -46.90 7.74 -31.77
CA ALA A 13 -45.89 6.69 -31.75
C ALA A 13 -44.53 7.20 -31.25
N CYS A 14 -44.09 8.39 -31.68
CA CYS A 14 -42.85 9.00 -31.20
C CYS A 14 -42.91 9.33 -29.70
N VAL A 15 -44.03 9.84 -29.20
CA VAL A 15 -44.20 10.13 -27.76
C VAL A 15 -44.14 8.83 -26.94
N VAL A 16 -44.84 7.79 -27.37
CA VAL A 16 -44.85 6.49 -26.68
C VAL A 16 -43.48 5.83 -26.67
N LEU A 17 -42.66 6.06 -27.70
CA LEU A 17 -41.34 5.42 -27.80
C LEU A 17 -40.24 6.23 -27.10
N PHE A 18 -40.17 7.54 -27.32
CA PHE A 18 -39.06 8.37 -26.84
C PHE A 18 -39.22 8.85 -25.40
N VAL A 19 -40.44 9.04 -24.90
CA VAL A 19 -40.66 9.50 -23.51
C VAL A 19 -40.24 8.43 -22.49
N PRO A 20 -40.63 7.15 -22.61
CA PRO A 20 -40.16 6.10 -21.69
C PRO A 20 -38.64 5.89 -21.80
N MET A 21 -38.08 6.02 -23.01
CA MET A 21 -36.65 5.87 -23.24
C MET A 21 -35.84 7.01 -22.59
N GLY A 22 -36.35 8.24 -22.64
CA GLY A 22 -35.78 9.40 -21.93
C GLY A 22 -35.90 9.28 -20.41
N LEU A 23 -37.05 8.81 -19.89
CA LEU A 23 -37.26 8.57 -18.46
C LEU A 23 -36.38 7.43 -17.94
N ALA A 24 -36.18 6.36 -18.73
CA ALA A 24 -35.25 5.29 -18.41
C ALA A 24 -33.80 5.78 -18.41
N GLY A 25 -33.39 6.58 -19.41
CA GLY A 25 -32.06 7.22 -19.43
C GLY A 25 -31.82 8.15 -18.23
N TRP A 26 -32.84 8.91 -17.81
CA TRP A 26 -32.80 9.77 -16.64
C TRP A 26 -32.71 8.98 -15.32
N HIS A 27 -33.43 7.87 -15.21
CA HIS A 27 -33.32 6.98 -14.04
C HIS A 27 -31.96 6.27 -13.98
N LEU A 28 -31.41 5.85 -15.12
CA LEU A 28 -30.09 5.22 -15.20
C LEU A 28 -28.97 6.21 -14.86
N SER A 29 -29.04 7.48 -15.28
CA SER A 29 -27.99 8.47 -15.02
C SER A 29 -27.83 8.86 -13.54
N ARG A 30 -28.87 8.67 -12.70
CA ARG A 30 -28.79 8.90 -11.24
C ARG A 30 -28.12 7.76 -10.48
N ASN A 31 -27.96 6.59 -11.08
CA ASN A 31 -27.27 5.46 -10.48
C ASN A 31 -26.07 5.05 -11.34
N LYS A 32 -24.87 5.52 -10.94
CA LYS A 32 -23.62 5.37 -11.73
C LYS A 32 -23.37 3.93 -12.17
N VAL A 33 -23.66 2.94 -11.31
CA VAL A 33 -23.46 1.51 -11.63
C VAL A 33 -24.39 1.04 -12.76
N LEU A 34 -25.68 1.41 -12.70
CA LEU A 34 -26.66 1.04 -13.72
C LEU A 34 -26.44 1.78 -15.05
N PHE A 35 -25.93 3.01 -15.00
CA PHE A 35 -25.54 3.75 -16.21
C PHE A 35 -24.38 3.06 -16.94
N PHE A 36 -23.31 2.71 -16.22
CA PHE A 36 -22.16 2.02 -16.82
C PHE A 36 -22.52 0.61 -17.32
N SER A 37 -23.33 -0.14 -16.57
CA SER A 37 -23.78 -1.47 -17.02
C SER A 37 -24.68 -1.38 -18.25
N GLY A 38 -25.57 -0.39 -18.31
CA GLY A 38 -26.45 -0.15 -19.45
C GLY A 38 -25.68 0.29 -20.69
N ALA A 39 -24.75 1.23 -20.57
CA ALA A 39 -23.91 1.68 -21.67
C ALA A 39 -23.03 0.55 -22.21
N LEU A 40 -22.41 -0.25 -21.33
CA LEU A 40 -21.61 -1.41 -21.71
C LEU A 40 -22.44 -2.44 -22.48
N PHE A 41 -23.65 -2.75 -21.99
CA PHE A 41 -24.55 -3.70 -22.64
C PHE A 41 -24.98 -3.24 -24.02
N VAL A 42 -25.33 -1.95 -24.18
CA VAL A 42 -25.68 -1.37 -25.49
C VAL A 42 -24.49 -1.39 -26.44
N SER A 43 -23.30 -1.02 -25.99
CA SER A 43 -22.09 -1.07 -26.83
C SER A 43 -21.73 -2.48 -27.27
N LEU A 44 -21.88 -3.47 -26.38
CA LEU A 44 -21.66 -4.89 -26.72
C LEU A 44 -22.72 -5.39 -27.72
N ALA A 45 -23.99 -5.08 -27.50
CA ALA A 45 -25.07 -5.47 -28.41
C ALA A 45 -24.87 -4.86 -29.81
N VAL A 46 -24.50 -3.58 -29.88
CA VAL A 46 -24.15 -2.91 -31.15
C VAL A 46 -22.92 -3.56 -31.78
N GLY A 47 -21.90 -3.88 -31.01
CA GLY A 47 -20.70 -4.58 -31.49
C GLY A 47 -21.00 -5.94 -32.10
N VAL A 48 -21.81 -6.78 -31.44
CA VAL A 48 -22.21 -8.10 -31.95
C VAL A 48 -23.06 -7.98 -33.23
N HIS A 49 -23.91 -6.96 -33.33
CA HIS A 49 -24.76 -6.76 -34.51
C HIS A 49 -24.06 -6.07 -35.68
N LEU A 50 -23.00 -5.30 -35.44
CA LEU A 50 -22.17 -4.69 -36.48
C LEU A 50 -21.00 -5.59 -36.92
N SER A 51 -20.59 -6.55 -36.09
CA SER A 51 -19.54 -7.53 -36.39
C SER A 51 -19.72 -8.29 -37.72
N PRO A 52 -20.94 -8.65 -38.18
CA PRO A 52 -21.12 -9.34 -39.47
C PRO A 52 -20.95 -8.43 -40.69
N TYR A 53 -20.97 -7.10 -40.50
CA TYR A 53 -20.86 -6.10 -41.57
C TYR A 53 -19.45 -5.51 -41.69
N LEU A 54 -18.55 -5.90 -40.80
CA LEU A 54 -17.13 -5.58 -40.88
C LEU A 54 -16.41 -6.74 -41.59
N PRO A 55 -15.74 -6.52 -42.74
CA PRO A 55 -14.93 -7.56 -43.35
C PRO A 55 -13.84 -7.99 -42.36
N SER A 56 -13.69 -9.30 -42.24
CA SER A 56 -12.80 -10.03 -41.34
C SER A 56 -11.43 -9.36 -41.17
N LEU A 57 -11.06 -9.07 -39.91
CA LEU A 57 -9.71 -8.67 -39.51
C LEU A 57 -8.92 -9.86 -38.94
N PRO A 58 -8.10 -10.56 -39.74
CA PRO A 58 -7.02 -11.36 -39.21
C PRO A 58 -5.61 -10.90 -39.67
N HIS A 59 -5.42 -9.62 -40.04
CA HIS A 59 -4.10 -9.12 -40.47
C HIS A 59 -3.52 -7.92 -39.69
N LEU A 60 -4.22 -7.34 -38.71
CA LEU A 60 -3.72 -6.18 -37.97
C LEU A 60 -2.91 -6.52 -36.69
N LEU A 61 -2.82 -7.79 -36.30
CA LEU A 61 -2.08 -8.21 -35.09
C LEU A 61 -0.74 -8.93 -35.36
N LEU A 62 -0.34 -9.09 -36.63
CA LEU A 62 0.88 -9.84 -37.00
C LEU A 62 1.92 -9.06 -37.82
N ALA A 63 1.75 -7.75 -38.02
CA ALA A 63 2.64 -6.93 -38.85
C ALA A 63 3.31 -5.74 -38.12
N ALA A 64 3.37 -5.76 -36.78
CA ALA A 64 4.08 -4.75 -35.99
C ALA A 64 5.36 -5.33 -35.37
N SER A 65 6.21 -5.91 -36.21
CA SER A 65 7.57 -6.29 -35.83
C SER A 65 8.55 -5.92 -36.94
N PHE A 66 9.41 -4.94 -36.62
CA PHE A 66 10.67 -4.55 -37.27
C PHE A 66 10.62 -3.84 -38.64
N HIS A 67 10.82 -2.52 -38.67
CA HIS A 67 12.09 -1.89 -39.09
C HIS A 67 12.04 -0.34 -38.96
N PRO A 68 13.20 0.34 -38.77
CA PRO A 68 13.28 1.74 -38.35
C PRO A 68 13.43 2.70 -39.54
N HIS A 69 12.85 3.91 -39.46
CA HIS A 69 13.46 5.18 -39.88
C HIS A 69 12.50 6.39 -39.67
N PRO A 70 13.03 7.62 -39.58
CA PRO A 70 12.55 8.65 -38.66
C PRO A 70 11.73 9.71 -39.37
N ILE A 71 10.56 10.05 -38.83
CA ILE A 71 9.84 11.27 -39.21
C ILE A 71 9.26 11.89 -37.94
N SER A 72 9.67 13.14 -37.73
CA SER A 72 9.34 14.05 -36.66
C SER A 72 7.86 14.04 -36.28
N SER A 73 7.57 13.59 -35.07
CA SER A 73 6.30 13.81 -34.41
C SER A 73 6.39 15.05 -33.52
N SER A 74 5.53 16.01 -33.82
CA SER A 74 5.13 17.08 -32.92
C SER A 74 4.73 16.48 -31.57
N SER A 75 5.37 17.00 -30.53
CA SER A 75 5.20 16.64 -29.13
C SER A 75 3.79 16.95 -28.63
N SER A 76 2.89 15.97 -28.74
CA SER A 76 1.81 15.84 -27.76
C SER A 76 2.41 15.17 -26.53
N SER A 77 2.80 16.00 -25.58
CA SER A 77 3.23 15.64 -24.23
C SER A 77 2.08 14.97 -23.47
N SER A 78 1.79 13.71 -23.78
CA SER A 78 1.26 12.77 -22.80
C SER A 78 2.38 12.50 -21.80
N ALA A 79 2.49 13.36 -20.78
CA ALA A 79 3.26 13.07 -19.59
C ALA A 79 2.71 11.76 -19.02
N ALA A 80 3.40 10.65 -19.30
CA ALA A 80 3.27 9.45 -18.50
C ALA A 80 3.46 9.90 -17.06
N SER A 81 2.41 9.88 -16.23
CA SER A 81 2.56 10.23 -14.83
C SER A 81 3.44 9.14 -14.23
N SER A 82 4.74 9.38 -14.11
CA SER A 82 5.64 8.44 -13.47
C SER A 82 5.16 8.29 -12.03
N SER A 83 4.71 7.09 -11.65
CA SER A 83 4.32 6.79 -10.27
C SER A 83 5.44 7.25 -9.33
N CYS A 84 5.07 8.02 -8.30
CA CYS A 84 6.03 8.54 -7.33
C CYS A 84 6.39 7.53 -6.23
N VAL A 85 5.79 6.33 -6.25
CA VAL A 85 6.05 5.26 -5.27
C VAL A 85 7.56 4.93 -5.12
N PRO A 86 8.35 4.77 -6.21
CA PRO A 86 9.78 4.49 -6.08
C PRO A 86 10.60 5.61 -5.40
N LEU A 87 10.03 6.82 -5.29
CA LEU A 87 10.69 7.99 -4.73
C LEU A 87 10.36 8.22 -3.25
N LEU A 88 9.40 7.46 -2.68
CA LEU A 88 8.95 7.63 -1.30
C LEU A 88 10.09 7.56 -0.27
N HIS A 89 11.08 6.70 -0.49
CA HIS A 89 12.20 6.54 0.44
C HIS A 89 13.34 7.55 0.22
N ARG A 90 13.17 8.56 -0.65
CA ARG A 90 14.17 9.62 -0.87
C ARG A 90 13.97 10.75 0.13
N VAL A 91 14.23 10.46 1.40
CA VAL A 91 14.21 11.44 2.50
C VAL A 91 15.62 12.00 2.76
N SER A 92 15.67 13.23 3.26
CA SER A 92 16.87 13.90 3.74
C SER A 92 16.80 14.02 5.26
N TRP A 93 17.94 13.88 5.92
CA TRP A 93 18.10 13.99 7.36
C TRP A 93 18.90 15.25 7.70
N ALA A 94 18.50 15.93 8.77
CA ALA A 94 19.17 17.10 9.32
C ALA A 94 19.17 17.05 10.85
N ASP A 95 20.09 17.79 11.47
CA ASP A 95 20.10 17.90 12.93
C ASP A 95 18.96 18.84 13.35
N ALA A 96 18.19 18.46 14.38
CA ALA A 96 17.10 19.29 14.86
C ALA A 96 17.67 20.53 15.57
N GLY A 97 17.63 21.69 14.91
CA GLY A 97 18.26 22.94 15.36
C GLY A 97 17.58 23.65 16.53
N GLY A 98 17.36 22.97 17.66
CA GLY A 98 16.86 23.55 18.91
C GLY A 98 17.87 23.48 20.06
N GLU A 99 17.74 24.38 21.05
CA GLU A 99 18.66 24.55 22.20
C GLU A 99 18.87 23.29 23.07
N SER A 100 18.07 22.23 22.85
CA SER A 100 18.20 20.93 23.53
C SER A 100 18.87 19.83 22.70
N GLY A 101 19.27 20.07 21.44
CA GLY A 101 20.29 19.31 20.69
C GLY A 101 20.17 17.77 20.57
N VAL A 102 19.03 17.16 20.90
CA VAL A 102 18.84 15.69 20.86
C VAL A 102 17.68 15.37 19.94
N GLY A 103 17.97 15.06 18.68
CA GLY A 103 16.99 14.59 17.71
C GLY A 103 17.42 14.84 16.26
N ARG A 104 16.94 14.00 15.34
CA ARG A 104 17.14 14.22 13.90
C ARG A 104 15.82 14.52 13.23
N ALA A 105 15.81 15.60 12.46
CA ALA A 105 14.68 15.92 11.60
C ALA A 105 14.84 15.24 10.25
N TRP A 106 13.72 14.82 9.66
CA TRP A 106 13.67 14.29 8.30
C TRP A 106 12.62 15.01 7.47
N ALA A 107 12.85 15.09 6.16
CA ALA A 107 11.89 15.61 5.18
C ALA A 107 12.20 15.06 3.78
N TRP A 108 11.21 15.05 2.89
CA TRP A 108 11.50 14.91 1.46
C TRP A 108 12.18 16.19 0.92
N PRO A 109 13.13 16.09 -0.02
CA PRO A 109 13.66 17.24 -0.73
C PRO A 109 12.51 18.10 -1.32
N PRO A 110 12.57 19.43 -1.23
CA PRO A 110 11.46 20.29 -1.65
C PRO A 110 10.99 20.07 -3.09
N SER A 111 11.93 19.83 -4.01
CA SER A 111 11.62 19.53 -5.41
C SER A 111 10.87 18.21 -5.60
N LEU A 112 11.19 17.21 -4.77
CA LEU A 112 10.51 15.93 -4.78
C LEU A 112 9.12 16.06 -4.15
N ALA A 113 9.03 16.71 -2.99
CA ALA A 113 7.78 16.97 -2.30
C ALA A 113 6.78 17.70 -3.22
N SER A 114 7.22 18.75 -3.92
CA SER A 114 6.35 19.50 -4.84
C SER A 114 5.95 18.69 -6.08
N THR A 115 6.87 17.92 -6.66
CA THR A 115 6.61 17.16 -7.90
C THR A 115 5.69 15.97 -7.66
N CYS A 116 5.85 15.30 -6.51
CA CYS A 116 5.13 14.09 -6.17
C CYS A 116 3.98 14.28 -5.18
N GLY A 117 3.78 15.51 -4.68
CA GLY A 117 2.81 15.79 -3.63
C GLY A 117 3.14 15.09 -2.30
N LEU A 118 4.41 14.75 -2.05
CA LEU A 118 4.78 14.04 -0.83
C LEU A 118 4.77 15.01 0.36
N ALA A 119 4.07 14.63 1.42
CA ALA A 119 3.91 15.47 2.59
C ALA A 119 3.91 14.66 3.89
N ARG A 120 4.26 15.31 5.01
CA ARG A 120 3.93 14.80 6.34
C ARG A 120 2.46 15.12 6.59
N LEU A 121 1.62 14.09 6.60
CA LEU A 121 0.18 14.24 6.81
C LEU A 121 -0.09 14.75 8.22
N SER A 122 -1.04 15.69 8.36
CA SER A 122 -1.54 16.05 9.68
C SER A 122 -2.35 14.90 10.29
N ARG A 123 -2.68 15.00 11.59
CA ARG A 123 -3.62 14.07 12.23
C ARG A 123 -4.94 14.00 11.46
N ASP A 124 -5.46 15.16 11.05
CA ASP A 124 -6.76 15.24 10.38
C ASP A 124 -6.70 14.59 8.98
N ASP A 125 -5.64 14.85 8.21
CA ASP A 125 -5.45 14.26 6.89
C ASP A 125 -5.26 12.74 6.97
N ALA A 126 -4.44 12.26 7.92
CA ALA A 126 -4.25 10.83 8.15
C ALA A 126 -5.54 10.15 8.63
N SER A 127 -6.31 10.84 9.46
CA SER A 127 -7.62 10.37 9.95
C SER A 127 -8.67 10.32 8.84
N LEU A 128 -8.60 11.23 7.86
CA LEU A 128 -9.45 11.24 6.68
C LEU A 128 -9.07 10.12 5.72
N LEU A 129 -7.76 9.93 5.46
CA LEU A 129 -7.21 8.86 4.63
C LEU A 129 -7.65 7.47 5.12
N LEU A 130 -7.60 7.25 6.44
CA LEU A 130 -7.86 5.96 7.07
C LEU A 130 -9.31 5.83 7.59
N ASN A 131 -10.21 6.72 7.19
CA ASN A 131 -11.57 6.76 7.73
C ASN A 131 -12.33 5.45 7.46
N GLY A 132 -12.80 4.81 8.53
CA GLY A 132 -13.48 3.51 8.51
C GLY A 132 -12.56 2.31 8.23
N SER A 133 -11.25 2.53 8.11
CA SER A 133 -10.29 1.48 7.76
C SER A 133 -9.87 0.64 8.95
N TRP A 134 -9.49 -0.60 8.65
CA TRP A 134 -8.77 -1.48 9.54
C TRP A 134 -7.31 -1.60 9.11
N VAL A 135 -6.42 -1.11 9.97
CA VAL A 135 -4.97 -1.24 9.82
C VAL A 135 -4.49 -2.39 10.70
N MET A 136 -3.88 -3.40 10.11
CA MET A 136 -3.23 -4.49 10.83
C MET A 136 -1.73 -4.43 10.61
N VAL A 137 -0.98 -4.50 11.71
CA VAL A 137 0.49 -4.57 11.70
C VAL A 137 0.90 -5.82 12.46
N ALA A 138 1.61 -6.74 11.80
CA ALA A 138 2.05 -8.00 12.39
C ALA A 138 3.56 -8.17 12.28
N GLY A 139 4.21 -8.51 13.39
CA GLY A 139 5.66 -8.67 13.41
C GLY A 139 6.27 -8.71 14.80
N ASP A 140 7.54 -8.30 14.88
CA ASP A 140 8.30 -8.20 16.12
C ASP A 140 8.25 -6.78 16.75
N SER A 141 9.29 -6.42 17.52
CA SER A 141 9.37 -5.11 18.18
C SER A 141 9.48 -3.93 17.19
N GLN A 142 9.96 -4.13 15.97
CA GLN A 142 10.03 -3.09 14.94
C GLN A 142 8.63 -2.72 14.46
N ALA A 143 7.80 -3.74 14.22
CA ALA A 143 6.40 -3.59 13.85
C ALA A 143 5.61 -2.88 14.95
N ARG A 144 5.92 -3.17 16.22
CA ARG A 144 5.34 -2.46 17.38
C ARG A 144 5.67 -0.96 17.38
N LEU A 145 6.90 -0.59 17.03
CA LEU A 145 7.32 0.83 16.95
C LEU A 145 6.60 1.59 15.83
N LEU A 146 6.32 0.94 14.69
CA LEU A 146 5.46 1.52 13.65
C LEU A 146 4.03 1.77 14.16
N VAL A 147 3.45 0.82 14.91
CA VAL A 147 2.12 1.00 15.51
C VAL A 147 2.13 2.17 16.49
N LEU A 148 3.18 2.31 17.31
CA LEU A 148 3.31 3.44 18.22
C LEU A 148 3.32 4.78 17.47
N ALA A 149 4.06 4.87 16.36
CA ALA A 149 4.07 6.07 15.51
C ALA A 149 2.67 6.38 14.96
N LEU A 150 1.95 5.36 14.47
CA LEU A 150 0.59 5.52 13.96
C LEU A 150 -0.38 6.02 15.05
N LEU A 151 -0.33 5.44 16.25
CA LEU A 151 -1.18 5.84 17.36
C LEU A 151 -0.86 7.27 17.83
N ARG A 152 0.42 7.67 17.86
CA ARG A 152 0.82 9.04 18.19
C ARG A 152 0.32 10.07 17.17
N LEU A 153 0.23 9.69 15.89
CA LEU A 153 -0.35 10.54 14.85
C LEU A 153 -1.87 10.67 15.01
N LEU A 154 -2.58 9.54 15.18
CA LEU A 154 -4.04 9.49 15.14
C LEU A 154 -4.73 9.90 16.44
N LEU A 155 -4.14 9.60 17.59
CA LEU A 155 -4.75 9.84 18.90
C LEU A 155 -4.31 11.17 19.50
N ASP A 156 -5.13 11.72 20.38
CA ASP A 156 -4.71 12.82 21.26
C ASP A 156 -3.51 12.41 22.13
N PRO A 157 -2.60 13.35 22.49
CA PRO A 157 -1.35 13.00 23.15
C PRO A 157 -1.53 12.20 24.45
N ALA A 158 -2.57 12.50 25.24
CA ALA A 158 -2.89 11.76 26.46
C ALA A 158 -3.33 10.30 26.18
N ALA A 159 -4.12 10.08 25.13
CA ALA A 159 -4.57 8.75 24.74
C ALA A 159 -3.42 7.93 24.13
N ALA A 160 -2.56 8.55 23.33
CA ALA A 160 -1.35 7.92 22.83
C ALA A 160 -0.40 7.50 23.97
N ALA A 161 -0.19 8.37 24.96
CA ALA A 161 0.62 8.06 26.13
C ALA A 161 0.04 6.93 26.98
N ALA A 162 -1.29 6.84 27.10
CA ALA A 162 -1.95 5.74 27.80
C ALA A 162 -1.88 4.40 27.03
N ALA A 163 -1.83 4.45 25.70
CA ALA A 163 -1.73 3.27 24.84
C ALA A 163 -0.32 2.62 24.88
N GLU A 164 0.73 3.41 25.08
CA GLU A 164 2.12 2.96 24.97
C GLU A 164 2.48 1.81 25.95
N PRO A 165 2.19 1.88 27.26
CA PRO A 165 2.48 0.76 28.18
C PRO A 165 1.76 -0.54 27.80
N GLU A 166 0.53 -0.42 27.29
CA GLU A 166 -0.29 -1.55 26.89
C GLU A 166 0.22 -2.20 25.59
N LEU A 167 0.63 -1.37 24.62
CA LEU A 167 1.23 -1.82 23.37
C LEU A 167 2.57 -2.55 23.61
N PHE A 168 3.34 -2.11 24.59
CA PHE A 168 4.66 -2.68 24.94
C PHE A 168 4.59 -3.80 25.98
N ARG A 169 3.40 -4.31 26.31
CA ARG A 169 3.28 -5.58 27.02
C ARG A 169 4.04 -6.67 26.25
N ARG A 170 4.80 -7.46 27.00
CA ARG A 170 5.79 -8.37 26.44
C ARG A 170 5.11 -9.46 25.61
N HIS A 171 5.50 -9.54 24.34
CA HIS A 171 5.09 -10.60 23.40
C HIS A 171 3.56 -10.76 23.29
N SER A 172 2.81 -9.67 23.39
CA SER A 172 1.36 -9.68 23.29
C SER A 172 0.87 -8.90 22.09
N ASP A 173 -0.30 -9.29 21.62
CA ASP A 173 -1.11 -8.53 20.69
C ASP A 173 -1.66 -7.26 21.37
N TYR A 174 -2.02 -6.27 20.56
CA TYR A 174 -2.63 -5.04 21.02
C TYR A 174 -3.71 -4.56 20.05
N ARG A 175 -4.74 -3.91 20.59
CA ARG A 175 -5.86 -3.38 19.80
C ARG A 175 -6.20 -1.98 20.26
N ALA A 176 -6.37 -1.09 19.29
CA ALA A 176 -6.85 0.26 19.51
C ALA A 176 -7.91 0.63 18.48
N THR A 177 -8.75 1.59 18.86
CA THR A 177 -9.75 2.19 17.99
C THR A 177 -9.62 3.70 18.04
N VAL A 178 -9.91 4.37 16.93
CA VAL A 178 -10.11 5.82 16.84
C VAL A 178 -11.59 6.05 16.55
N PRO A 179 -12.47 6.11 17.58
CA PRO A 179 -13.91 6.00 17.38
C PRO A 179 -14.50 7.11 16.50
N ALA A 180 -13.97 8.33 16.60
CA ALA A 180 -14.43 9.49 15.83
C ALA A 180 -14.39 9.28 14.31
N ARG A 181 -13.58 8.34 13.83
CA ARG A 181 -13.36 8.04 12.40
C ARG A 181 -13.52 6.56 12.09
N GLY A 182 -14.02 5.76 13.04
CA GLY A 182 -14.20 4.32 12.87
C GLY A 182 -12.92 3.55 12.52
N ILE A 183 -11.74 4.08 12.86
CA ILE A 183 -10.45 3.44 12.52
C ILE A 183 -10.17 2.36 13.56
N SER A 184 -9.76 1.18 13.10
CA SER A 184 -9.26 0.11 13.98
C SER A 184 -7.79 -0.16 13.68
N VAL A 185 -6.97 -0.27 14.72
CA VAL A 185 -5.54 -0.57 14.63
C VAL A 185 -5.25 -1.83 15.44
N ASP A 186 -4.80 -2.88 14.77
CA ASP A 186 -4.40 -4.14 15.39
C ASP A 186 -2.89 -4.31 15.28
N PHE A 187 -2.25 -4.61 16.40
CA PHE A 187 -0.89 -5.16 16.44
C PHE A 187 -0.96 -6.64 16.78
N VAL A 188 -0.34 -7.48 15.95
CA VAL A 188 -0.21 -8.93 16.20
C VAL A 188 1.27 -9.27 16.43
N TRP A 189 1.56 -9.87 17.58
CA TRP A 189 2.90 -10.36 17.89
C TRP A 189 3.19 -11.62 17.07
N ALA A 190 3.92 -11.44 15.97
CA ALA A 190 4.24 -12.47 14.99
C ALA A 190 5.72 -12.38 14.59
N PRO A 191 6.65 -12.67 15.52
CA PRO A 191 8.07 -12.38 15.31
C PRO A 191 8.76 -13.29 14.29
N PHE A 192 8.15 -14.41 13.91
CA PHE A 192 8.65 -15.32 12.87
C PHE A 192 7.74 -15.34 11.65
N GLU A 193 8.34 -15.66 10.51
CA GLU A 193 7.71 -15.74 9.19
C GLU A 193 6.58 -16.77 9.21
N SER A 194 6.77 -17.89 9.92
CA SER A 194 5.74 -18.93 10.10
C SER A 194 4.51 -18.42 10.85
N ASN A 195 4.67 -17.45 11.76
CA ASN A 195 3.53 -16.78 12.40
C ASN A 195 2.75 -15.95 11.37
N LEU A 196 3.46 -15.26 10.48
CA LEU A 196 2.87 -14.46 9.41
C LEU A 196 2.16 -15.34 8.38
N THR A 197 2.77 -16.45 7.93
CA THR A 197 2.12 -17.42 7.03
C THR A 197 0.83 -17.94 7.64
N ARG A 198 0.85 -18.31 8.93
CA ARG A 198 -0.34 -18.77 9.66
C ARG A 198 -1.43 -17.69 9.71
N LEU A 199 -1.06 -16.46 10.09
CA LEU A 199 -1.98 -15.32 10.13
C LEU A 199 -2.68 -15.10 8.78
N LEU A 200 -1.93 -15.15 7.68
CA LEU A 200 -2.47 -14.95 6.33
C LEU A 200 -3.39 -16.10 5.90
N HIS A 201 -3.00 -17.34 6.16
CA HIS A 201 -3.72 -18.52 5.66
C HIS A 201 -4.89 -18.96 6.54
N GLU A 202 -4.75 -18.89 7.86
CA GLU A 202 -5.72 -19.43 8.80
C GLU A 202 -6.66 -18.34 9.30
N ASP A 203 -6.12 -17.19 9.68
CA ASP A 203 -6.93 -16.14 10.31
C ASP A 203 -7.58 -15.23 9.26
N LEU A 204 -6.78 -14.62 8.38
CA LEU A 204 -7.29 -13.62 7.43
C LEU A 204 -8.06 -14.21 6.26
N ARG A 205 -7.68 -15.40 5.79
CA ARG A 205 -8.39 -16.07 4.69
C ARG A 205 -9.81 -16.49 5.08
N LEU A 206 -10.03 -16.82 6.35
CA LEU A 206 -11.32 -17.24 6.89
C LEU A 206 -12.11 -16.08 7.52
N ALA A 207 -11.49 -14.90 7.65
CA ALA A 207 -12.12 -13.74 8.23
C ALA A 207 -13.26 -13.20 7.34
N PRO A 208 -14.33 -12.63 7.94
CA PRO A 208 -15.45 -12.06 7.19
C PRO A 208 -15.06 -10.82 6.36
N ARG A 209 -13.93 -10.19 6.71
CA ARG A 209 -13.29 -9.12 5.95
C ARG A 209 -11.79 -9.20 6.16
N THR A 210 -11.02 -8.72 5.19
CA THR A 210 -9.58 -8.50 5.33
C THR A 210 -9.31 -7.09 5.88
N PRO A 211 -8.13 -6.82 6.45
CA PRO A 211 -7.70 -5.45 6.72
C PRO A 211 -7.63 -4.65 5.41
N ASP A 212 -7.78 -3.33 5.53
CA ASP A 212 -7.63 -2.41 4.40
C ASP A 212 -6.14 -2.09 4.16
N VAL A 213 -5.37 -2.03 5.26
CA VAL A 213 -3.91 -1.85 5.27
C VAL A 213 -3.29 -2.97 6.08
N LEU A 214 -2.38 -3.72 5.49
CA LEU A 214 -1.66 -4.81 6.12
C LEU A 214 -0.15 -4.55 6.05
N VAL A 215 0.48 -4.42 7.21
CA VAL A 215 1.94 -4.32 7.33
C VAL A 215 2.47 -5.57 8.00
N LEU A 216 3.37 -6.28 7.35
CA LEU A 216 4.05 -7.44 7.90
C LEU A 216 5.54 -7.16 8.02
N GLY A 217 6.19 -7.68 9.05
CA GLY A 217 7.65 -7.66 9.13
C GLY A 217 8.18 -8.67 10.13
N SER A 218 9.20 -9.42 9.72
CA SER A 218 9.92 -10.33 10.59
C SER A 218 11.38 -10.44 10.14
N GLY A 219 12.19 -11.08 10.96
CA GLY A 219 13.56 -11.43 10.62
C GLY A 219 14.55 -11.20 11.75
N LEU A 220 14.35 -10.21 12.65
CA LEU A 220 15.28 -10.02 13.78
C LEU A 220 15.23 -11.18 14.77
N TRP A 221 14.05 -11.73 15.03
CA TRP A 221 13.90 -12.91 15.88
C TRP A 221 14.45 -14.18 15.22
N HIS A 222 14.20 -14.37 13.92
CA HIS A 222 14.79 -15.47 13.17
C HIS A 222 16.32 -15.36 13.15
N MET A 223 16.85 -14.17 12.91
CA MET A 223 18.27 -13.85 12.95
C MET A 223 18.87 -14.14 14.32
N LEU A 224 18.21 -13.76 15.42
CA LEU A 224 18.72 -13.98 16.78
C LEU A 224 18.69 -15.45 17.20
N HIS A 225 17.64 -16.19 16.86
CA HIS A 225 17.36 -17.51 17.42
C HIS A 225 17.64 -18.69 16.50
N VAL A 226 17.70 -18.46 15.18
CA VAL A 226 17.91 -19.49 14.16
C VAL A 226 19.18 -19.20 13.36
N THR A 227 19.40 -17.94 12.97
CA THR A 227 20.63 -17.47 12.32
C THR A 227 20.91 -18.17 10.97
N ASP A 228 19.85 -18.51 10.23
CA ASP A 228 19.93 -19.21 8.95
C ASP A 228 19.16 -18.44 7.86
N ALA A 229 19.89 -17.75 6.98
CA ALA A 229 19.29 -16.94 5.93
C ALA A 229 18.52 -17.79 4.90
N ALA A 230 19.05 -18.96 4.52
CA ALA A 230 18.39 -19.81 3.52
C ALA A 230 17.03 -20.32 4.04
N ARG A 231 16.99 -20.76 5.31
CA ARG A 231 15.73 -21.17 5.96
C ARG A 231 14.75 -20.01 6.14
N TYR A 232 15.25 -18.81 6.42
CA TYR A 232 14.44 -17.59 6.43
C TYR A 232 13.84 -17.34 5.03
N GLY A 233 14.62 -17.46 3.96
CA GLY A 233 14.16 -17.33 2.58
C GLY A 233 13.07 -18.34 2.19
N ASP A 234 13.20 -19.59 2.59
CA ASP A 234 12.15 -20.61 2.37
C ASP A 234 10.85 -20.28 3.13
N ALA A 235 10.97 -19.73 4.34
CA ALA A 235 9.81 -19.26 5.09
C ALA A 235 9.17 -18.02 4.45
N LEU A 236 9.97 -17.09 3.90
CA LEU A 236 9.45 -15.95 3.12
C LEU A 236 8.69 -16.39 1.88
N ALA A 237 9.13 -17.43 1.17
CA ALA A 237 8.37 -17.97 0.04
C ALA A 237 6.96 -18.41 0.46
N SER A 238 6.82 -19.01 1.65
CA SER A 238 5.52 -19.37 2.22
C SER A 238 4.65 -18.15 2.55
N VAL A 239 5.26 -17.06 3.04
CA VAL A 239 4.57 -15.78 3.24
C VAL A 239 4.08 -15.19 1.92
N VAL A 240 4.90 -15.24 0.86
CA VAL A 240 4.54 -14.76 -0.49
C VAL A 240 3.33 -15.50 -1.04
N ASP A 241 3.33 -16.83 -0.98
CA ASP A 241 2.23 -17.64 -1.48
C ASP A 241 0.94 -17.39 -0.69
N ALA A 242 1.04 -17.27 0.63
CA ALA A 242 -0.09 -16.93 1.49
C ALA A 242 -0.65 -15.54 1.17
N ALA A 243 0.21 -14.54 0.98
CA ALA A 243 -0.18 -13.18 0.63
C ALA A 243 -0.84 -13.09 -0.75
N LYS A 244 -0.31 -13.81 -1.75
CA LYS A 244 -0.93 -13.91 -3.08
C LYS A 244 -2.32 -14.54 -3.00
N SER A 245 -2.52 -15.52 -2.12
CA SER A 245 -3.82 -16.16 -1.94
C SER A 245 -4.91 -15.19 -1.45
N LEU A 246 -4.57 -14.17 -0.65
CA LEU A 246 -5.49 -13.11 -0.22
C LEU A 246 -5.93 -12.19 -1.36
N ARG A 247 -5.20 -12.16 -2.48
CA ARG A 247 -5.56 -11.38 -3.68
C ARG A 247 -6.46 -12.13 -4.65
N SER A 248 -6.85 -13.37 -4.33
CA SER A 248 -7.79 -14.18 -5.12
C SER A 248 -9.16 -13.48 -5.20
N PRO A 249 -10.01 -13.76 -6.21
CA PRO A 249 -11.14 -12.90 -6.59
C PRO A 249 -12.30 -13.04 -5.60
N LEU A 250 -12.13 -12.45 -4.42
CA LEU A 250 -13.21 -12.06 -3.54
C LEU A 250 -13.85 -10.79 -4.10
N PRO A 251 -15.14 -10.52 -3.82
CA PRO A 251 -15.82 -9.29 -4.24
C PRO A 251 -15.26 -8.01 -3.58
N VAL A 252 -14.21 -8.11 -2.77
CA VAL A 252 -13.61 -7.03 -1.99
C VAL A 252 -12.19 -6.78 -2.51
N PRO A 253 -11.75 -5.51 -2.68
CA PRO A 253 -10.37 -5.19 -3.04
C PRO A 253 -9.38 -5.82 -2.05
N PRO A 254 -8.22 -6.33 -2.50
CA PRO A 254 -7.20 -6.82 -1.60
C PRO A 254 -6.63 -5.67 -0.74
N PRO A 255 -6.09 -5.97 0.46
CA PRO A 255 -5.40 -4.97 1.27
C PRO A 255 -4.28 -4.27 0.51
N HIS A 256 -3.99 -3.03 0.89
CA HIS A 256 -2.67 -2.43 0.65
C HIS A 256 -1.66 -3.15 1.54
N MET A 257 -0.70 -3.84 0.93
CA MET A 257 0.22 -4.73 1.64
C MET A 257 1.63 -4.13 1.66
N PHE A 258 2.22 -4.04 2.84
CA PHE A 258 3.56 -3.51 3.07
C PHE A 258 4.44 -4.52 3.79
N TRP A 259 5.72 -4.55 3.42
CA TRP A 259 6.76 -5.30 4.14
C TRP A 259 7.64 -4.33 4.91
N LEU A 260 7.70 -4.47 6.23
CA LEU A 260 8.57 -3.69 7.10
C LEU A 260 9.98 -4.31 7.07
N GLY A 261 10.90 -3.61 6.41
CA GLY A 261 12.30 -4.03 6.29
C GLY A 261 13.03 -4.03 7.63
N LEU A 262 14.16 -4.73 7.68
CA LEU A 262 15.01 -4.79 8.87
C LEU A 262 15.74 -3.46 9.07
N PRO A 263 15.93 -2.98 10.32
CA PRO A 263 16.75 -1.81 10.60
C PRO A 263 18.23 -2.10 10.36
N LEU A 264 19.03 -1.04 10.20
CA LEU A 264 20.48 -1.13 10.37
C LEU A 264 20.80 -1.62 11.78
N LEU A 265 21.80 -2.49 11.93
CA LEU A 265 22.21 -3.00 13.23
C LEU A 265 23.55 -2.38 13.65
N VAL A 266 23.63 -1.87 14.87
CA VAL A 266 24.87 -1.28 15.42
C VAL A 266 25.48 -2.26 16.40
N ASN A 267 26.32 -3.16 15.88
CA ASN A 267 26.75 -4.36 16.59
C ASN A 267 27.35 -4.09 17.99
N HIS A 268 28.19 -3.06 18.12
CA HIS A 268 28.84 -2.75 19.40
C HIS A 268 27.89 -2.26 20.49
N MET A 269 26.66 -1.83 20.14
CA MET A 269 25.62 -1.39 21.08
C MET A 269 24.69 -2.53 21.53
N LEU A 270 24.76 -3.69 20.87
CA LEU A 270 23.92 -4.84 21.21
C LEU A 270 24.29 -5.39 22.58
N ASN A 271 23.28 -5.62 23.42
CA ASN A 271 23.46 -5.86 24.85
C ASN A 271 23.79 -7.32 25.26
N THR A 272 23.93 -8.25 24.31
CA THR A 272 24.26 -9.66 24.61
C THR A 272 25.22 -10.22 23.56
N ASP A 273 26.08 -11.17 23.94
CA ASP A 273 27.00 -11.81 23.01
C ASP A 273 26.27 -12.56 21.90
N ALA A 274 25.16 -13.24 22.22
CA ALA A 274 24.32 -13.91 21.22
C ALA A 274 23.82 -12.93 20.14
N LYS A 275 23.32 -11.75 20.54
CA LYS A 275 22.96 -10.70 19.58
C LYS A 275 24.17 -10.23 18.77
N LYS A 276 25.33 -9.98 19.40
CA LYS A 276 26.53 -9.52 18.67
C LYS A 276 26.99 -10.53 17.63
N VAL A 277 26.93 -11.83 17.94
CA VAL A 277 27.35 -12.89 17.02
C VAL A 277 26.31 -13.09 15.91
N HIS A 278 25.02 -13.13 16.25
CA HIS A 278 23.96 -13.50 15.30
C HIS A 278 23.37 -12.32 14.52
N MET A 279 23.45 -11.10 15.04
CA MET A 279 22.85 -9.89 14.48
C MET A 279 23.94 -8.91 14.06
N ASN A 280 24.77 -9.34 13.09
CA ASN A 280 25.84 -8.54 12.51
C ASN A 280 25.56 -8.19 11.04
N ASP A 281 26.36 -7.29 10.47
CA ASP A 281 26.16 -6.78 9.11
C ASP A 281 26.16 -7.88 8.03
N THR A 282 26.99 -8.91 8.18
CA THR A 282 27.06 -10.02 7.23
C THR A 282 25.76 -10.82 7.24
N ILE A 283 25.22 -11.10 8.42
CA ILE A 283 23.97 -11.86 8.55
C ILE A 283 22.78 -10.99 8.12
N LEU A 284 22.76 -9.70 8.47
CA LEU A 284 21.73 -8.76 8.01
C LEU A 284 21.68 -8.69 6.48
N GLN A 285 22.82 -8.54 5.82
CA GLN A 285 22.90 -8.53 4.35
C GLN A 285 22.39 -9.83 3.73
N ALA A 286 22.67 -10.98 4.35
CA ALA A 286 22.16 -12.26 3.87
C ALA A 286 20.62 -12.36 3.99
N TYR A 287 20.03 -11.81 5.05
CA TYR A 287 18.58 -11.77 5.23
C TYR A 287 17.91 -10.78 4.26
N ASP A 288 18.50 -9.60 4.08
CA ASP A 288 18.02 -8.63 3.09
C ASP A 288 18.04 -9.23 1.68
N LEU A 289 19.10 -9.96 1.33
CA LEU A 289 19.21 -10.64 0.03
C LEU A 289 18.07 -11.65 -0.19
N GLU A 290 17.66 -12.40 0.83
CA GLU A 290 16.54 -13.33 0.73
C GLU A 290 15.21 -12.60 0.53
N VAL A 291 15.02 -11.41 1.12
CA VAL A 291 13.85 -10.57 0.84
C VAL A 291 13.78 -10.18 -0.65
N GLU A 292 14.93 -9.82 -1.24
CA GLU A 292 15.03 -9.45 -2.66
C GLU A 292 14.82 -10.65 -3.60
N GLN A 293 15.44 -11.79 -3.29
CA GLN A 293 15.46 -12.95 -4.18
C GLN A 293 14.16 -13.76 -4.16
N ARG A 294 13.38 -13.71 -3.08
CA ARG A 294 12.16 -14.54 -2.93
C ARG A 294 10.90 -13.90 -3.49
N GLY A 295 11.01 -12.79 -4.21
CA GLY A 295 9.87 -12.14 -4.86
C GLY A 295 8.83 -11.64 -3.86
N LEU A 296 9.28 -11.17 -2.69
CA LEU A 296 8.42 -10.61 -1.65
C LEU A 296 7.89 -9.23 -2.05
N LEU A 297 8.75 -8.44 -2.72
CA LEU A 297 8.51 -7.04 -2.99
C LEU A 297 7.89 -6.80 -4.37
N GLN A 298 7.03 -5.80 -4.50
CA GLN A 298 6.35 -5.42 -5.75
C GLN A 298 7.32 -5.14 -6.91
N ARG A 299 8.47 -4.52 -6.62
CA ARG A 299 9.51 -4.27 -7.64
C ARG A 299 10.05 -5.55 -8.29
N ASP A 300 9.90 -6.67 -7.60
CA ASP A 300 10.34 -8.01 -7.98
C ASP A 300 9.14 -8.92 -8.35
N GLY A 301 7.94 -8.33 -8.56
CA GLY A 301 6.71 -9.06 -8.89
C GLY A 301 5.95 -9.63 -7.67
N GLY A 302 6.36 -9.26 -6.46
CA GLY A 302 5.75 -9.66 -5.19
C GLY A 302 4.52 -8.86 -4.77
N PRO A 303 3.84 -9.26 -3.68
CA PRO A 303 2.62 -8.58 -3.22
C PRO A 303 2.87 -7.33 -2.37
N PHE A 304 4.04 -7.15 -1.78
CA PHE A 304 4.29 -6.13 -0.75
C PHE A 304 5.07 -4.92 -1.28
N LEU A 305 4.67 -3.70 -0.89
CA LEU A 305 5.54 -2.54 -1.00
C LEU A 305 6.53 -2.51 0.19
N LEU A 306 7.82 -2.30 -0.08
CA LEU A 306 8.82 -2.19 0.99
C LEU A 306 8.64 -0.90 1.78
N LEU A 307 8.69 -1.00 3.11
CA LEU A 307 8.96 0.07 4.05
C LEU A 307 10.40 -0.09 4.55
N ASP A 308 11.34 0.60 3.92
CA ASP A 308 12.79 0.37 4.05
C ASP A 308 13.35 1.01 5.34
N VAL A 309 13.10 0.36 6.47
CA VAL A 309 13.63 0.79 7.78
C VAL A 309 15.16 0.81 7.76
N GLY A 310 15.81 -0.11 7.06
CA GLY A 310 17.27 -0.18 6.94
C GLY A 310 17.88 1.06 6.32
N LYS A 311 17.26 1.60 5.27
CA LYS A 311 17.68 2.87 4.65
C LYS A 311 17.41 4.07 5.55
N LEU A 312 16.26 4.11 6.22
CA LEU A 312 15.88 5.23 7.08
C LEU A 312 16.76 5.29 8.34
N SER A 313 16.96 4.16 8.99
CA SER A 313 17.86 4.01 10.14
C SER A 313 19.32 4.33 9.77
N ARG A 314 19.79 3.94 8.58
CA ARG A 314 21.11 4.35 8.07
C ARG A 314 21.21 5.86 7.86
N GLY A 315 20.17 6.49 7.31
CA GLY A 315 20.13 7.93 7.11
C GLY A 315 20.09 8.72 8.43
N CYS A 316 19.37 8.21 9.42
CA CYS A 316 19.36 8.78 10.76
C CYS A 316 20.74 8.63 11.42
N GLY A 317 21.36 7.46 11.33
CA GLY A 317 22.68 7.19 11.90
C GLY A 317 22.62 6.56 13.28
N GLN A 318 23.79 6.16 13.80
CA GLN A 318 23.92 5.34 15.02
C GLN A 318 23.49 6.07 16.30
N GLN A 319 23.50 7.41 16.29
CA GLN A 319 23.00 8.23 17.38
C GLN A 319 21.49 8.12 17.60
N CYS A 320 20.75 7.63 16.59
CA CYS A 320 19.31 7.46 16.67
C CYS A 320 18.88 6.11 17.27
N THR A 321 19.77 5.41 17.95
CA THR A 321 19.46 4.16 18.64
C THR A 321 20.27 4.08 19.92
N ALA A 322 19.66 3.56 20.99
CA ALA A 322 20.34 3.37 22.27
C ALA A 322 20.89 1.94 22.45
N ASP A 323 20.34 0.96 21.72
CA ASP A 323 20.67 -0.46 21.88
C ASP A 323 21.15 -1.13 20.58
N GLY A 324 21.29 -0.35 19.51
CA GLY A 324 21.79 -0.80 18.23
C GLY A 324 20.76 -1.52 17.35
N MET A 325 19.49 -1.56 17.73
CA MET A 325 18.44 -2.20 16.90
C MET A 325 17.07 -1.51 16.96
N HIS A 326 16.72 -0.84 18.05
CA HIS A 326 15.51 -0.03 18.14
C HIS A 326 15.89 1.43 17.93
N TYR A 327 15.36 2.01 16.86
CA TYR A 327 15.64 3.40 16.50
C TYR A 327 14.62 4.35 17.12
N ASP A 328 14.99 5.62 17.21
CA ASP A 328 14.15 6.69 17.73
C ASP A 328 12.86 6.87 16.91
N GLY A 329 11.89 7.53 17.53
CA GLY A 329 10.57 7.76 16.95
C GLY A 329 10.61 8.42 15.58
N ASP A 330 11.60 9.26 15.29
CA ASP A 330 11.77 9.95 14.01
C ASP A 330 11.92 8.97 12.82
N VAL A 331 12.56 7.80 13.03
CA VAL A 331 12.68 6.77 11.99
C VAL A 331 11.32 6.16 11.67
N TYR A 332 10.53 5.80 12.68
CA TYR A 332 9.20 5.19 12.46
C TYR A 332 8.15 6.22 12.04
N ASP A 333 8.32 7.50 12.39
CA ASP A 333 7.56 8.62 11.82
C ASP A 333 7.79 8.71 10.31
N ALA A 334 9.04 8.61 9.84
CA ALA A 334 9.36 8.56 8.42
C ALA A 334 8.77 7.32 7.73
N VAL A 335 8.88 6.15 8.34
CA VAL A 335 8.27 4.90 7.83
C VAL A 335 6.77 5.05 7.67
N LEU A 336 6.09 5.55 8.71
CA LEU A 336 4.66 5.78 8.72
C LEU A 336 4.24 6.72 7.60
N HIS A 337 4.92 7.85 7.46
CA HIS A 337 4.57 8.82 6.43
C HIS A 337 4.86 8.31 5.01
N ILE A 338 5.87 7.47 4.82
CA ILE A 338 6.08 6.76 3.55
C ILE A 338 4.90 5.83 3.24
N MET A 339 4.43 5.06 4.21
CA MET A 339 3.24 4.21 4.07
C MET A 339 2.01 5.04 3.72
N LEU A 340 1.75 6.13 4.44
CA LEU A 340 0.57 6.98 4.19
C LEU A 340 0.62 7.63 2.80
N ASN A 341 1.77 8.14 2.36
CA ASN A 341 1.89 8.70 1.01
C ASN A 341 1.77 7.63 -0.08
N ALA A 342 2.22 6.39 0.17
CA ALA A 342 1.94 5.28 -0.74
C ALA A 342 0.44 5.04 -0.88
N LEU A 343 -0.30 5.03 0.24
CA LEU A 343 -1.76 4.91 0.22
C LEU A 343 -2.40 6.04 -0.59
N VAL A 344 -2.02 7.31 -0.37
CA VAL A 344 -2.53 8.45 -1.14
C VAL A 344 -2.36 8.25 -2.65
N ILE A 345 -1.16 7.82 -3.06
CA ILE A 345 -0.83 7.60 -4.47
C ILE A 345 -1.63 6.43 -5.05
N GLU A 346 -1.69 5.29 -4.35
CA GLU A 346 -2.36 4.07 -4.83
C GLU A 346 -3.88 4.18 -4.81
N SER A 347 -4.45 4.83 -3.79
CA SER A 347 -5.89 5.03 -3.68
C SER A 347 -6.42 6.20 -4.53
N GLN A 348 -5.51 6.98 -5.15
CA GLN A 348 -5.82 8.21 -5.90
C GLN A 348 -6.67 9.20 -5.10
N GLN A 349 -6.56 9.17 -3.76
CA GLN A 349 -7.31 10.08 -2.91
C GLN A 349 -6.66 11.47 -2.98
N ARG A 350 -7.48 12.51 -3.08
CA ARG A 350 -7.05 13.90 -2.85
C ARG A 350 -7.39 14.25 -1.42
N ILE A 351 -6.37 14.55 -0.65
CA ILE A 351 -6.45 14.89 0.78
C ILE A 351 -6.10 16.36 0.93
#